data_AF-A0A445ADV4-F1
#
_entry.id   AF-A0A445ADV4-F1
#
_cell.length_a   1.000
_cell.length_b   1.000
_cell.length_c   1.000
_cell.angle_alpha   90.00
_cell.angle_beta   90.00
_cell.angle_gamma   90.00
#
_symmetry.space_group_name_H-M   'P 1'
#
loop_
_entity.id
_entity.type
_entity.pdbx_description
1 polymer ?
#
loop_
_entity_poly.entity_id
_entity_poly.type
_entity_poly.pdbx_seq_one_letter_code
_entity_poly.pdbx_strand_id
1 'polypeptide(L)'
;MRLQSTKLEHTQQLFQDSNKIHVHVCCPSRETENLFKHYELTLPRGKFLSLRLECMPHFDVVNTVAMLSSLQAKANPVPHCWFFPLTFAVELLFQTPMEHVIESYARCWMPPTQELEHKSGIHTQYGYILTDVVFCCSLEHVFVPICEPPETWYMLLLDVKRPSVYALDVCISMESVPRRERNMRLIMAVIGNIFKLEPNLPNFKHVSPYPNSWGRMEYPMSIPSRLGADESGIWCIWWMSHNGRFSPAILGNLGDEATLRMKTAIRIVASDYSELKALVDLKAETVWRSLPFLP
;
A
#
# COMPACT_ATOMS: atom_id res chain seq x y z
N MET A 1 -3.27 41.84 2.81
CA MET A 1 -2.36 41.76 1.65
C MET A 1 -1.12 40.88 1.87
N ARG A 2 -0.87 40.28 3.05
CA ARG A 2 0.24 39.32 3.27
C ARG A 2 -0.12 37.82 3.11
N LEU A 3 -1.41 37.47 3.10
CA LEU A 3 -1.89 36.07 2.98
C LEU A 3 -1.90 35.51 1.55
N GLN A 4 -1.80 36.35 0.51
CA GLN A 4 -1.72 35.90 -0.88
C GLN A 4 -0.27 35.71 -1.37
N SER A 5 0.69 36.41 -0.75
CA SER A 5 2.13 36.30 -1.07
C SER A 5 2.67 34.91 -0.72
N THR A 6 2.32 34.40 0.46
CA THR A 6 2.81 33.10 0.95
C THR A 6 2.28 31.92 0.15
N LYS A 7 1.04 31.98 -0.37
CA LYS A 7 0.50 30.94 -1.26
C LYS A 7 1.22 30.92 -2.62
N LEU A 8 1.55 32.07 -3.17
CA LEU A 8 2.24 32.17 -4.47
C LEU A 8 3.71 31.73 -4.34
N GLU A 9 4.38 32.12 -3.26
CA GLU A 9 5.76 31.73 -2.94
C GLU A 9 5.91 30.22 -2.69
N HIS A 10 5.01 29.61 -1.91
CA HIS A 10 4.99 28.14 -1.74
C HIS A 10 4.74 27.39 -3.06
N THR A 11 3.88 27.96 -3.92
CA THR A 11 3.62 27.39 -5.24
C THR A 11 4.87 27.51 -6.11
N GLN A 12 5.52 28.67 -6.20
CA GLN A 12 6.74 28.85 -6.98
C GLN A 12 7.91 27.98 -6.49
N GLN A 13 8.05 27.78 -5.18
CA GLN A 13 9.09 26.93 -4.61
C GLN A 13 8.84 25.43 -4.86
N LEU A 14 7.58 24.98 -4.80
CA LEU A 14 7.20 23.64 -5.28
C LEU A 14 7.54 23.46 -6.76
N PHE A 15 7.35 24.47 -7.62
CA PHE A 15 7.64 24.39 -9.05
C PHE A 15 9.14 24.32 -9.39
N GLN A 16 10.03 24.91 -8.57
CA GLN A 16 11.48 24.85 -8.79
C GLN A 16 12.08 23.47 -8.47
N ASP A 17 11.50 22.75 -7.50
CA ASP A 17 11.88 21.37 -7.13
C ASP A 17 10.96 20.30 -7.76
N SER A 18 10.06 20.72 -8.67
CA SER A 18 8.98 19.87 -9.16
C SER A 18 9.41 18.86 -10.22
N ASN A 19 8.99 17.61 -10.01
CA ASN A 19 8.90 16.63 -11.08
C ASN A 19 7.78 17.04 -12.06
N LYS A 20 8.08 17.06 -13.37
CA LYS A 20 7.12 17.36 -14.45
C LYS A 20 5.80 16.59 -14.35
N ILE A 21 5.87 15.35 -13.87
CA ILE A 21 4.70 14.48 -13.66
C ILE A 21 3.82 15.05 -12.56
N HIS A 22 4.40 15.49 -11.44
CA HIS A 22 3.64 16.08 -10.34
C HIS A 22 2.91 17.36 -10.75
N VAL A 23 3.58 18.24 -11.50
CA VAL A 23 2.95 19.46 -12.03
C VAL A 23 1.80 19.13 -12.96
N HIS A 24 2.00 18.15 -13.83
CA HIS A 24 0.93 17.67 -14.68
C HIS A 24 -0.24 17.16 -13.85
N VAL A 25 -0.03 16.25 -12.89
CA VAL A 25 -1.06 15.64 -12.05
C VAL A 25 -1.86 16.67 -11.26
N CYS A 26 -1.19 17.64 -10.65
CA CYS A 26 -1.81 18.64 -9.77
C CYS A 26 -2.55 19.76 -10.51
N CYS A 27 -2.45 19.81 -11.85
CA CYS A 27 -3.21 20.76 -12.67
C CYS A 27 -4.73 20.56 -12.45
N PRO A 28 -5.50 21.58 -12.03
CA PRO A 28 -6.94 21.44 -11.78
C PRO A 28 -7.78 21.29 -13.06
N SER A 29 -7.20 21.53 -14.24
CA SER A 29 -7.94 21.36 -15.49
C SER A 29 -8.15 19.88 -15.81
N ARG A 30 -9.29 19.52 -16.40
CA ARG A 30 -9.60 18.15 -16.90
C ARG A 30 -9.67 17.09 -15.80
N GLU A 31 -10.43 17.32 -14.75
CA GLU A 31 -10.58 16.38 -13.62
C GLU A 31 -11.04 14.96 -14.03
N THR A 32 -11.75 14.83 -15.15
CA THR A 32 -12.22 13.54 -15.68
C THR A 32 -11.17 12.78 -16.50
N GLU A 33 -10.01 13.39 -16.75
CA GLU A 33 -8.92 12.73 -17.48
C GLU A 33 -8.31 11.60 -16.65
N ASN A 34 -8.30 10.39 -17.19
CA ASN A 34 -7.62 9.26 -16.57
C ASN A 34 -6.10 9.45 -16.64
N LEU A 35 -5.45 9.40 -15.48
CA LEU A 35 -3.98 9.50 -15.35
C LEU A 35 -3.34 8.16 -15.00
N PHE A 36 -4.15 7.18 -14.59
CA PHE A 36 -3.71 5.83 -14.33
C PHE A 36 -4.77 4.84 -14.78
N LYS A 37 -4.33 3.74 -15.38
CA LYS A 37 -5.18 2.60 -15.74
C LYS A 37 -4.40 1.31 -15.59
N HIS A 38 -5.00 0.33 -14.93
CA HIS A 38 -4.50 -1.03 -14.84
C HIS A 38 -5.69 -1.99 -14.89
N TYR A 39 -5.91 -2.65 -16.03
CA TYR A 39 -7.13 -3.41 -16.31
C TYR A 39 -8.39 -2.54 -16.11
N GLU A 40 -9.30 -2.96 -15.24
CA GLU A 40 -10.55 -2.25 -14.92
C GLU A 40 -10.37 -1.10 -13.93
N LEU A 41 -9.22 -1.00 -13.26
CA LEU A 41 -8.95 0.09 -12.32
C LEU A 41 -8.49 1.34 -13.08
N THR A 42 -9.31 2.39 -13.07
CA THR A 42 -8.98 3.69 -13.64
C THR A 42 -9.01 4.78 -12.58
N LEU A 43 -7.97 5.62 -12.54
CA LEU A 43 -7.93 6.78 -11.65
C LEU A 43 -7.95 8.08 -12.47
N PRO A 44 -9.06 8.84 -12.41
CA PRO A 44 -9.12 10.16 -13.00
C PRO A 44 -8.36 11.18 -12.16
N ARG A 45 -7.89 12.23 -12.82
CA ARG A 45 -7.15 13.36 -12.25
C ARG A 45 -7.82 13.94 -11.01
N GLY A 46 -9.15 14.04 -11.01
CA GLY A 46 -9.92 14.54 -9.86
C GLY A 46 -9.62 13.77 -8.57
N LYS A 47 -9.35 12.47 -8.65
CA LYS A 47 -8.96 11.67 -7.47
C LYS A 47 -7.56 12.04 -6.97
N PHE A 48 -6.62 12.37 -7.87
CA PHE A 48 -5.29 12.83 -7.47
C PHE A 48 -5.29 14.19 -6.78
N LEU A 49 -6.33 15.01 -6.98
CA LEU A 49 -6.47 16.28 -6.26
C LEU A 49 -6.61 16.07 -4.75
N SER A 50 -7.02 14.88 -4.30
CA SER A 50 -7.04 14.50 -2.88
C SER A 50 -5.63 14.38 -2.27
N LEU A 51 -4.57 14.32 -3.10
CA LEU A 51 -3.18 14.33 -2.65
C LEU A 51 -2.64 15.76 -2.49
N ARG A 52 -3.45 16.81 -2.67
CA ARG A 52 -3.07 18.15 -2.20
C ARG A 52 -2.96 18.16 -0.68
N LEU A 53 -2.18 19.09 -0.14
CA LEU A 53 -2.09 19.32 1.30
C LEU A 53 -3.49 19.58 1.89
N GLU A 54 -3.70 19.16 3.14
CA GLU A 54 -4.96 19.30 3.90
C GLU A 54 -6.16 18.53 3.33
N CYS A 55 -6.01 17.83 2.20
CA CYS A 55 -7.04 16.96 1.65
C CYS A 55 -6.86 15.53 2.17
N MET A 56 -7.98 14.88 2.53
CA MET A 56 -7.98 13.45 2.83
C MET A 56 -7.71 12.66 1.54
N PRO A 57 -6.72 11.76 1.50
CA PRO A 57 -6.50 10.90 0.35
C PRO A 57 -7.75 10.09 0.00
N HIS A 58 -8.17 10.14 -1.26
CA HIS A 58 -9.34 9.44 -1.75
C HIS A 58 -9.15 7.93 -1.66
N PHE A 59 -10.24 7.20 -1.43
CA PHE A 59 -10.29 5.73 -1.37
C PHE A 59 -9.51 5.05 -2.51
N ASP A 60 -9.82 5.39 -3.75
CA ASP A 60 -9.14 4.84 -4.94
C ASP A 60 -7.62 5.09 -4.94
N VAL A 61 -7.15 6.21 -4.37
CA VAL A 61 -5.72 6.53 -4.30
C VAL A 61 -5.04 5.58 -3.32
N VAL A 62 -5.56 5.44 -2.10
CA VAL A 62 -4.99 4.53 -1.09
C VAL A 62 -5.05 3.08 -1.56
N ASN A 63 -6.17 2.67 -2.17
CA ASN A 63 -6.31 1.32 -2.75
C ASN A 63 -5.31 1.06 -3.87
N THR A 64 -5.06 2.04 -4.74
CA THR A 64 -4.05 1.92 -5.81
C THR A 64 -2.63 1.80 -5.23
N VAL A 65 -2.31 2.54 -4.17
CA VAL A 65 -1.01 2.40 -3.48
C VAL A 65 -0.84 1.00 -2.90
N ALA A 66 -1.88 0.44 -2.27
CA ALA A 66 -1.85 -0.93 -1.77
C ALA A 66 -1.60 -1.92 -2.91
N MET A 67 -2.40 -1.86 -3.97
CA MET A 67 -2.25 -2.70 -5.16
C MET A 67 -0.86 -2.63 -5.77
N LEU A 68 -0.32 -1.42 -6.00
CA LEU A 68 1.02 -1.24 -6.56
C LEU A 68 2.11 -1.81 -5.63
N SER A 69 1.92 -1.72 -4.32
CA SER A 69 2.83 -2.32 -3.34
C SER A 69 2.77 -3.85 -3.39
N SER A 70 1.59 -4.45 -3.56
CA SER A 70 1.43 -5.89 -3.78
C SER A 70 2.05 -6.36 -5.10
N LEU A 71 1.83 -5.63 -6.20
CA LEU A 71 2.40 -5.97 -7.50
C LEU A 71 3.93 -5.88 -7.47
N GLN A 72 4.48 -4.86 -6.82
CA GLN A 72 5.92 -4.72 -6.62
C GLN A 72 6.49 -5.86 -5.76
N ALA A 73 5.79 -6.24 -4.68
CA ALA A 73 6.18 -7.39 -3.86
C ALA A 73 6.15 -8.69 -4.67
N LYS A 74 5.11 -8.91 -5.48
CA LYS A 74 4.98 -10.10 -6.34
C LYS A 74 6.07 -10.19 -7.42
N ALA A 75 6.56 -9.05 -7.91
CA ALA A 75 7.65 -9.01 -8.87
C ALA A 75 9.03 -9.30 -8.23
N ASN A 76 9.12 -9.27 -6.90
CA ASN A 76 10.34 -9.65 -6.19
C ASN A 76 10.44 -11.18 -6.11
N PRO A 77 11.56 -11.81 -6.55
CA PRO A 77 11.75 -13.25 -6.42
C PRO A 77 11.67 -13.77 -4.97
N VAL A 78 11.91 -12.91 -3.99
CA VAL A 78 11.94 -13.22 -2.55
C VAL A 78 11.14 -12.14 -1.80
N PRO A 79 9.79 -12.19 -1.80
CA PRO A 79 8.96 -11.16 -1.20
C PRO A 79 9.05 -11.16 0.33
N HIS A 80 9.44 -10.04 0.93
CA HIS A 80 9.51 -9.86 2.39
C HIS A 80 8.24 -9.24 2.98
N CYS A 81 7.42 -8.59 2.16
CA CYS A 81 6.17 -7.99 2.59
C CYS A 81 5.06 -8.31 1.61
N TRP A 82 3.84 -8.31 2.12
CA TRP A 82 2.64 -8.40 1.31
C TRP A 82 1.62 -7.36 1.75
N PHE A 83 0.86 -6.85 0.78
CA PHE A 83 -0.19 -5.87 1.00
C PHE A 83 -1.48 -6.45 0.47
N PHE A 84 -2.51 -6.54 1.30
CA PHE A 84 -3.85 -6.80 0.80
C PHE A 84 -4.40 -5.53 0.14
N PRO A 85 -5.14 -5.63 -0.98
CA PRO A 85 -5.90 -4.49 -1.46
C PRO A 85 -6.98 -4.15 -0.44
N LEU A 86 -7.43 -2.90 -0.45
CA LEU A 86 -8.44 -2.44 0.48
C LEU A 86 -9.78 -3.18 0.33
N THR A 87 -10.08 -3.62 -0.89
CA THR A 87 -11.28 -4.42 -1.21
C THR A 87 -11.37 -5.67 -0.35
N PHE A 88 -10.25 -6.27 0.05
CA PHE A 88 -10.24 -7.44 0.93
C PHE A 88 -10.88 -7.15 2.29
N ALA A 89 -10.49 -6.06 2.95
CA ALA A 89 -11.07 -5.68 4.23
C ALA A 89 -12.54 -5.26 4.06
N VAL A 90 -12.85 -4.50 3.00
CA VAL A 90 -14.22 -4.06 2.70
C VAL A 90 -15.14 -5.28 2.50
N GLU A 91 -14.79 -6.21 1.63
CA GLU A 91 -15.60 -7.41 1.37
C GLU A 91 -15.93 -8.19 2.66
N LEU A 92 -14.95 -8.35 3.54
CA LEU A 92 -15.14 -9.03 4.84
C LEU A 92 -16.04 -8.26 5.80
N LEU A 93 -15.86 -6.94 5.90
CA LEU A 93 -16.64 -6.11 6.82
C LEU A 93 -18.08 -5.90 6.32
N PHE A 94 -18.30 -5.96 5.00
CA PHE A 94 -19.62 -5.91 4.37
C PHE A 94 -20.24 -7.31 4.14
N GLN A 95 -19.82 -8.31 4.94
CA GLN A 95 -20.44 -9.63 5.05
C GLN A 95 -20.41 -10.48 3.77
N THR A 96 -19.39 -10.30 2.92
CA THR A 96 -19.11 -11.28 1.86
C THR A 96 -18.79 -12.63 2.51
N PRO A 97 -19.37 -13.75 2.02
CA PRO A 97 -19.08 -15.07 2.57
C PRO A 97 -17.58 -15.35 2.59
N MET A 98 -17.08 -15.86 3.72
CA MET A 98 -15.65 -16.05 3.96
C MET A 98 -15.03 -16.96 2.90
N GLU A 99 -15.75 -17.98 2.44
CA GLU A 99 -15.30 -18.94 1.44
C GLU A 99 -14.98 -18.26 0.11
N HIS A 100 -15.83 -17.32 -0.35
CA HIS A 100 -15.61 -16.56 -1.57
C HIS A 100 -14.40 -15.63 -1.46
N VAL A 101 -14.21 -14.99 -0.30
CA VAL A 101 -13.04 -14.15 -0.05
C VAL A 101 -11.77 -15.01 -0.04
N ILE A 102 -11.79 -16.14 0.68
CA ILE A 102 -10.64 -17.06 0.69
C ILE A 102 -10.30 -17.52 -0.74
N GLU A 103 -11.29 -17.96 -1.52
CA GLU A 103 -11.05 -18.42 -2.89
C GLU A 103 -10.45 -17.31 -3.77
N SER A 104 -10.97 -16.09 -3.67
CA SER A 104 -10.54 -14.95 -4.49
C SER A 104 -9.12 -14.50 -4.15
N TYR A 105 -8.76 -14.46 -2.85
CA TYR A 105 -7.49 -13.90 -2.40
C TYR A 105 -6.40 -14.96 -2.20
N ALA A 106 -6.73 -16.23 -1.91
CA ALA A 106 -5.73 -17.29 -1.76
C ALA A 106 -4.97 -17.56 -3.06
N ARG A 107 -5.65 -17.52 -4.22
CA ARG A 107 -5.01 -17.66 -5.55
C ARG A 107 -4.05 -16.51 -5.87
N CYS A 108 -4.26 -15.36 -5.24
CA CYS A 108 -3.46 -14.16 -5.41
C CYS A 108 -2.34 -14.04 -4.37
N TRP A 109 -2.36 -14.85 -3.31
CA TRP A 109 -1.51 -14.74 -2.11
C TRP A 109 -0.03 -15.02 -2.39
N MET A 110 0.27 -15.95 -3.30
CA MET A 110 1.55 -16.15 -3.98
C MET A 110 1.29 -17.08 -5.19
N PRO A 111 1.73 -16.76 -6.42
CA PRO A 111 1.60 -17.70 -7.53
C PRO A 111 2.49 -18.93 -7.25
N PRO A 112 2.09 -20.14 -7.69
CA PRO A 112 2.89 -21.34 -7.54
C PRO A 112 4.29 -21.12 -8.13
N THR A 113 5.32 -21.45 -7.37
CA THR A 113 6.73 -21.33 -7.78
C THR A 113 7.11 -22.24 -8.97
N GLN A 114 6.19 -23.07 -9.46
CA GLN A 114 6.37 -23.90 -10.67
C GLN A 114 6.61 -23.05 -11.94
N GLU A 115 6.20 -21.78 -12.00
CA GLU A 115 6.56 -20.89 -13.12
C GLU A 115 8.03 -20.41 -13.08
N LEU A 116 8.72 -20.54 -11.93
CA LEU A 116 10.15 -20.22 -11.78
C LEU A 116 11.05 -21.38 -12.20
N GLU A 117 10.59 -22.63 -12.06
CA GLU A 117 11.33 -23.82 -12.52
C GLU A 117 11.59 -23.80 -14.03
N HIS A 118 10.69 -23.18 -14.81
CA HIS A 118 10.85 -23.08 -16.26
C HIS A 118 11.82 -22.00 -16.75
N LYS A 119 12.30 -21.09 -15.89
CA LYS A 119 13.16 -19.96 -16.30
C LYS A 119 14.63 -20.09 -15.87
N SER A 120 15.01 -21.12 -15.13
CA SER A 120 16.39 -21.30 -14.64
C SER A 120 16.96 -22.70 -14.85
N GLY A 121 16.58 -23.37 -15.96
CA GLY A 121 17.21 -24.60 -16.39
C GLY A 121 18.56 -24.35 -17.09
N ILE A 122 19.65 -24.18 -16.33
CA ILE A 122 20.99 -24.51 -16.83
C ILE A 122 21.16 -26.02 -16.65
N HIS A 123 21.01 -26.77 -17.73
CA HIS A 123 21.39 -28.18 -17.76
C HIS A 123 22.92 -28.29 -17.75
N THR A 124 23.50 -28.83 -16.67
CA THR A 124 24.85 -29.41 -16.71
C THR A 124 24.79 -30.91 -16.47
N GLN A 125 25.54 -31.63 -17.30
CA GLN A 125 25.42 -33.06 -17.60
C GLN A 125 25.99 -34.02 -16.53
N TYR A 126 26.26 -33.58 -15.30
CA TYR A 126 26.86 -34.43 -14.28
C TYR A 126 26.38 -34.11 -12.88
N GLY A 127 25.79 -35.11 -12.22
CA GLY A 127 25.85 -35.27 -10.76
C GLY A 127 24.72 -34.62 -9.99
N TYR A 128 23.91 -35.45 -9.34
CA TYR A 128 23.03 -35.09 -8.24
C TYR A 128 23.80 -34.25 -7.21
N ILE A 129 23.36 -33.02 -6.98
CA ILE A 129 23.60 -32.31 -5.73
C ILE A 129 22.22 -32.00 -5.16
N LEU A 130 21.88 -32.68 -4.07
CA LEU A 130 20.97 -32.15 -3.07
C LEU A 130 21.53 -30.79 -2.65
N THR A 131 21.09 -29.71 -3.27
CA THR A 131 21.06 -28.42 -2.60
C THR A 131 19.65 -28.24 -2.10
N ASP A 132 19.50 -28.32 -0.79
CA ASP A 132 18.34 -27.92 -0.02
C ASP A 132 17.52 -26.85 -0.75
N VAL A 133 16.44 -27.27 -1.42
CA VAL A 133 15.43 -26.36 -1.94
C VAL A 133 14.61 -25.91 -0.73
N VAL A 134 15.22 -25.08 0.11
CA VAL A 134 14.52 -24.34 1.14
C VAL A 134 13.72 -23.28 0.40
N PHE A 135 12.52 -23.62 -0.07
CA PHE A 135 11.49 -22.63 -0.40
C PHE A 135 11.02 -21.96 0.90
N CYS A 136 11.92 -21.32 1.64
CA CYS A 136 11.55 -20.41 2.71
C CYS A 136 10.88 -19.23 2.03
N CYS A 137 9.55 -19.14 2.15
CA CYS A 137 8.89 -17.86 2.03
C CYS A 137 9.74 -16.83 2.82
N SER A 138 10.08 -15.69 2.26
CA SER A 138 10.81 -14.66 3.02
C SER A 138 9.86 -13.72 3.73
N LEU A 139 8.56 -14.01 3.71
CA LEU A 139 7.50 -13.14 4.17
C LEU A 139 7.70 -12.79 5.65
N GLU A 140 7.91 -11.50 5.91
CA GLU A 140 8.12 -10.94 7.24
C GLU A 140 6.89 -10.15 7.69
N HIS A 141 6.25 -9.42 6.76
CA HIS A 141 5.20 -8.48 7.10
C HIS A 141 3.98 -8.61 6.18
N VAL A 142 2.78 -8.60 6.77
CA VAL A 142 1.52 -8.53 6.03
C VAL A 142 0.77 -7.28 6.45
N PHE A 143 0.46 -6.42 5.49
CA PHE A 143 -0.26 -5.17 5.69
C PHE A 143 -1.68 -5.29 5.14
N VAL A 144 -2.67 -4.85 5.92
CA VAL A 144 -4.07 -4.76 5.50
C VAL A 144 -4.57 -3.35 5.79
N PRO A 145 -4.71 -2.47 4.78
CA PRO A 145 -5.39 -1.21 4.96
C PRO A 145 -6.88 -1.46 5.19
N ILE A 146 -7.48 -0.72 6.12
CA ILE A 146 -8.88 -0.83 6.49
C ILE A 146 -9.48 0.58 6.51
N CYS A 147 -10.66 0.74 5.93
CA CYS A 147 -11.40 2.00 5.92
C CYS A 147 -12.80 1.75 6.48
N GLU A 148 -13.18 2.50 7.52
CA GLU A 148 -14.49 2.43 8.17
C GLU A 148 -15.26 3.75 7.98
N PRO A 149 -16.60 3.73 7.86
CA PRO A 149 -17.38 4.95 7.90
C PRO A 149 -17.30 5.69 9.25
N PRO A 150 -17.24 7.04 9.27
CA PRO A 150 -17.03 7.93 8.12
C PRO A 150 -15.54 7.98 7.73
N GLU A 151 -15.20 7.41 6.56
CA GLU A 151 -13.89 7.37 5.88
C GLU A 151 -12.63 7.49 6.77
N THR A 152 -12.57 6.72 7.85
CA THR A 152 -11.41 6.69 8.74
C THR A 152 -10.55 5.48 8.43
N TRP A 153 -9.25 5.73 8.25
CA TRP A 153 -8.28 4.73 7.85
C TRP A 153 -7.45 4.25 9.02
N TYR A 154 -7.12 2.97 8.99
CA TYR A 154 -6.15 2.35 9.88
C TYR A 154 -5.60 1.09 9.21
N MET A 155 -4.56 0.50 9.80
CA MET A 155 -3.89 -0.64 9.19
C MET A 155 -3.66 -1.75 10.20
N LEU A 156 -4.00 -2.97 9.80
CA LEU A 156 -3.54 -4.17 10.48
C LEU A 156 -2.20 -4.57 9.87
N LEU A 157 -1.21 -4.77 10.73
CA LEU A 157 0.10 -5.30 10.35
C LEU A 157 0.37 -6.58 11.13
N LEU A 158 0.68 -7.66 10.42
CA LEU A 158 1.16 -8.90 10.99
C LEU A 158 2.68 -8.98 10.81
N ASP A 159 3.42 -9.08 11.91
CA ASP A 159 4.84 -9.48 11.90
C ASP A 159 4.88 -11.01 12.00
N VAL A 160 5.25 -11.65 10.89
CA VAL A 160 5.30 -13.11 10.77
C VAL A 160 6.55 -13.65 11.44
N LYS A 161 7.64 -12.87 11.46
CA LYS A 161 8.93 -13.28 12.06
C LYS A 161 8.89 -13.22 13.57
N ARG A 162 8.32 -12.16 14.12
CA ARG A 162 8.03 -11.98 15.55
C ARG A 162 6.52 -12.09 15.64
N PRO A 163 5.93 -13.24 16.01
CA PRO A 163 4.50 -13.49 15.94
C PRO A 163 3.72 -12.46 16.76
N SER A 164 3.43 -11.33 16.13
CA SER A 164 2.96 -10.09 16.75
C SER A 164 2.00 -9.41 15.77
N VAL A 165 1.03 -8.73 16.35
CA VAL A 165 -0.09 -8.12 15.62
C VAL A 165 -0.12 -6.66 16.01
N TYR A 166 0.05 -5.78 15.03
CA TYR A 166 0.07 -4.33 15.23
C TYR A 166 -1.19 -3.69 14.65
N ALA A 167 -1.85 -2.87 15.46
CA ALA A 167 -2.88 -1.95 15.03
C ALA A 167 -2.26 -0.56 14.83
N LEU A 168 -2.07 -0.19 13.57
CA LEU A 168 -1.54 1.13 13.20
C LEU A 168 -2.73 2.08 12.99
N ASP A 169 -2.93 2.99 13.94
CA ASP A 169 -4.14 3.80 13.99
C ASP A 169 -3.87 5.14 14.66
N VAL A 170 -3.99 6.22 13.88
CA VAL A 170 -3.80 7.58 14.38
C VAL A 170 -5.08 8.21 14.94
N CYS A 171 -6.23 7.62 14.62
CA CYS A 171 -7.55 8.08 15.04
C CYS A 171 -8.08 7.27 16.23
N ILE A 172 -7.19 6.72 17.06
CA ILE A 172 -7.56 5.86 18.18
C ILE A 172 -8.38 6.62 19.23
N SER A 173 -9.50 6.02 19.64
CA SER A 173 -10.36 6.50 20.73
C SER A 173 -10.86 5.32 21.55
N MET A 174 -11.25 5.56 22.80
CA MET A 174 -11.77 4.51 23.69
C MET A 174 -13.02 3.81 23.10
N GLU A 175 -13.79 4.52 22.28
CA GLU A 175 -15.00 4.01 21.62
C GLU A 175 -14.70 3.19 20.35
N SER A 176 -13.67 3.58 19.59
CA SER A 176 -13.34 2.93 18.31
C SER A 176 -12.56 1.63 18.50
N VAL A 177 -11.71 1.54 19.53
CA VAL A 177 -10.82 0.38 19.77
C VAL A 177 -11.57 -0.96 19.77
N PRO A 178 -12.63 -1.17 20.58
CA PRO A 178 -13.31 -2.48 20.61
C PRO A 178 -13.86 -2.91 19.25
N ARG A 179 -14.40 -1.96 18.47
CA ARG A 179 -14.93 -2.21 17.13
C ARG A 179 -13.80 -2.54 16.15
N ARG A 180 -12.73 -1.74 16.13
CA ARG A 180 -11.59 -1.94 15.22
C ARG A 180 -10.84 -3.23 15.49
N GLU A 181 -10.62 -3.58 16.75
CA GLU A 181 -10.02 -4.87 17.08
C GLU A 181 -10.90 -6.05 16.67
N ARG A 182 -12.24 -5.95 16.81
CA ARG A 182 -13.17 -6.99 16.32
C ARG A 182 -13.04 -7.17 14.81
N ASN A 183 -12.97 -6.07 14.07
CA ASN A 183 -12.80 -6.06 12.62
C ASN A 183 -11.44 -6.68 12.22
N MET A 184 -10.36 -6.30 12.89
CA MET A 184 -9.05 -6.90 12.65
C MET A 184 -8.99 -8.39 13.00
N ARG A 185 -9.62 -8.84 14.09
CA ARG A 185 -9.69 -10.27 14.45
C ARG A 185 -10.46 -11.09 13.41
N LEU A 186 -11.53 -10.54 12.83
CA LEU A 186 -12.23 -11.18 11.72
C LEU A 186 -11.30 -11.33 10.52
N ILE A 187 -10.63 -10.24 10.12
CA ILE A 187 -9.65 -10.24 9.03
C ILE A 187 -8.54 -11.27 9.28
N MET A 188 -7.97 -11.30 10.48
CA MET A 188 -6.93 -12.25 10.90
C MET A 188 -7.39 -13.71 10.83
N ALA A 189 -8.66 -13.99 11.16
CA ALA A 189 -9.21 -15.35 11.03
C ALA A 189 -9.20 -15.82 9.56
N VAL A 190 -9.59 -14.94 8.65
CA VAL A 190 -9.59 -15.23 7.21
C VAL A 190 -8.17 -15.37 6.67
N ILE A 191 -7.27 -14.47 7.06
CA ILE A 191 -5.84 -14.55 6.72
C ILE A 191 -5.24 -15.88 7.20
N GLY A 192 -5.55 -16.32 8.42
CA GLY A 192 -5.07 -17.61 8.92
C GLY A 192 -5.59 -18.81 8.12
N ASN A 193 -6.82 -18.72 7.56
CA ASN A 193 -7.31 -19.74 6.63
C ASN A 193 -6.62 -19.67 5.27
N ILE A 194 -6.28 -18.48 4.77
CA ILE A 194 -5.45 -18.34 3.57
C ILE A 194 -4.05 -18.96 3.82
N PHE A 195 -3.44 -18.71 4.99
CA PHE A 195 -2.13 -19.27 5.36
C PHE A 195 -2.14 -20.79 5.39
N LYS A 196 -3.22 -21.43 5.88
CA LYS A 196 -3.36 -22.90 5.87
C LYS A 196 -3.33 -23.50 4.47
N LEU A 197 -3.88 -22.77 3.49
CA LEU A 197 -4.07 -23.29 2.14
C LEU A 197 -2.79 -23.17 1.28
N GLU A 198 -1.73 -22.54 1.80
CA GLU A 198 -0.48 -22.38 1.07
C GLU A 198 0.42 -23.64 1.18
N PRO A 199 0.62 -24.43 0.11
CA PRO A 199 1.65 -25.48 0.07
C PRO A 199 3.09 -25.05 0.44
N ASN A 200 3.49 -23.78 0.31
CA ASN A 200 4.83 -23.25 0.61
C ASN A 200 4.97 -22.78 2.07
N LEU A 201 4.65 -23.65 3.02
CA LEU A 201 4.50 -23.30 4.44
C LEU A 201 5.77 -23.40 5.35
N PRO A 202 7.05 -23.32 4.91
CA PRO A 202 8.15 -23.47 5.86
C PRO A 202 8.36 -22.29 6.81
N ASN A 203 7.70 -21.14 6.60
CA ASN A 203 7.80 -19.99 7.54
C ASN A 203 7.05 -20.18 8.85
N PHE A 204 5.98 -20.95 8.84
CA PHE A 204 5.16 -21.19 10.04
C PHE A 204 5.63 -22.42 10.82
N LYS A 205 6.82 -22.95 10.52
CA LYS A 205 7.41 -24.08 11.28
C LYS A 205 7.57 -23.77 12.77
N HIS A 206 7.79 -22.49 13.10
CA HIS A 206 8.04 -22.04 14.47
C HIS A 206 6.92 -21.17 15.06
N VAL A 207 5.91 -20.83 14.26
CA VAL A 207 4.84 -19.89 14.59
C VAL A 207 3.52 -20.42 14.04
N SER A 208 2.45 -20.40 14.83
CA SER A 208 1.11 -20.81 14.39
C SER A 208 0.71 -20.09 13.08
N PRO A 209 0.09 -20.77 12.09
CA PRO A 209 -0.45 -20.10 10.91
C PRO A 209 -1.73 -19.29 11.21
N TYR A 210 -2.24 -19.27 12.45
CA TYR A 210 -3.37 -18.42 12.85
C TYR A 210 -2.88 -17.17 13.56
N PRO A 211 -2.94 -15.98 12.93
CA PRO A 211 -2.59 -14.73 13.59
C PRO A 211 -3.39 -14.47 14.87
N ASN A 212 -4.60 -15.02 14.98
CA ASN A 212 -5.42 -14.94 16.19
C ASN A 212 -4.79 -15.60 17.42
N SER A 213 -3.76 -16.43 17.26
CA SER A 213 -3.01 -17.02 18.37
C SER A 213 -1.69 -16.30 18.65
N TRP A 214 -1.35 -15.21 17.94
CA TRP A 214 -0.07 -14.48 18.06
C TRP A 214 -0.04 -13.47 19.21
N GLY A 215 -0.83 -13.72 20.27
CA GLY A 215 -0.92 -12.83 21.41
C GLY A 215 -1.90 -11.67 21.20
N ARG A 216 -1.68 -10.58 21.95
CA ARG A 216 -2.57 -9.42 21.97
C ARG A 216 -2.22 -8.48 20.82
N MET A 217 -3.22 -7.72 20.39
CA MET A 217 -3.03 -6.63 19.45
C MET A 217 -2.26 -5.50 20.13
N GLU A 218 -1.16 -5.09 19.51
CA GLU A 218 -0.27 -4.04 19.98
C GLU A 218 -0.59 -2.73 19.28
N TYR A 219 -0.71 -1.66 20.07
CA TYR A 219 -0.80 -0.29 19.57
C TYR A 219 0.54 0.39 19.85
N PRO A 220 1.39 0.60 18.83
CA PRO A 220 2.70 1.21 19.03
C PRO A 220 2.59 2.61 19.64
N MET A 221 3.20 2.81 20.81
CA MET A 221 3.18 4.11 21.53
C MET A 221 3.86 5.24 20.74
N SER A 222 4.67 4.91 19.74
CA SER A 222 5.31 5.88 18.85
C SER A 222 4.32 6.53 17.88
N ILE A 223 3.21 5.86 17.54
CA ILE A 223 2.22 6.39 16.61
C ILE A 223 1.40 7.48 17.32
N PRO A 224 1.28 8.69 16.72
CA PRO A 224 0.46 9.74 17.31
C PRO A 224 -0.99 9.27 17.40
N SER A 225 -1.67 9.68 18.47
CA SER A 225 -3.06 9.31 18.73
C SER A 225 -3.96 10.54 18.69
N ARG A 226 -5.24 10.31 18.41
CA ARG A 226 -6.31 11.34 18.38
C ARG A 226 -6.13 12.39 17.28
N LEU A 227 -5.53 11.99 16.16
CA LEU A 227 -5.54 12.77 14.93
C LEU A 227 -6.92 12.70 14.26
N GLY A 228 -7.19 13.67 13.39
CA GLY A 228 -8.42 13.73 12.60
C GLY A 228 -8.50 12.61 11.55
N ALA A 229 -9.72 12.22 11.18
CA ALA A 229 -9.95 11.18 10.16
C ALA A 229 -9.38 11.57 8.79
N ASP A 230 -9.33 12.87 8.49
CA ASP A 230 -8.74 13.47 7.29
C ASP A 230 -7.24 13.19 7.14
N GLU A 231 -6.52 13.03 8.25
CA GLU A 231 -5.09 12.69 8.25
C GLU A 231 -4.85 11.19 8.14
N SER A 232 -5.81 10.34 8.50
CA SER A 232 -5.61 8.90 8.62
C SER A 232 -5.19 8.21 7.30
N GLY A 233 -5.69 8.69 6.16
CA GLY A 233 -5.35 8.14 4.85
C GLY A 233 -3.90 8.35 4.45
N ILE A 234 -3.29 9.49 4.82
CA ILE A 234 -1.89 9.78 4.47
C ILE A 234 -0.92 8.94 5.32
N TRP A 235 -1.29 8.65 6.57
CA TRP A 235 -0.56 7.71 7.42
C TRP A 235 -0.55 6.28 6.85
N CYS A 236 -1.68 5.80 6.31
CA CYS A 236 -1.71 4.51 5.64
C CYS A 236 -0.79 4.46 4.41
N ILE A 237 -0.79 5.51 3.59
CA ILE A 237 0.14 5.63 2.45
C ILE A 237 1.60 5.60 2.94
N TRP A 238 1.90 6.31 4.02
CA TRP A 238 3.23 6.35 4.60
C TRP A 238 3.70 4.97 5.10
N TRP A 239 2.87 4.24 5.86
CA TRP A 239 3.22 2.88 6.30
C TRP A 239 3.51 1.95 5.12
N MET A 240 2.71 2.01 4.05
CA MET A 240 2.94 1.22 2.84
C MET A 240 4.20 1.63 2.07
N SER A 241 4.64 2.88 2.19
CA SER A 241 5.84 3.37 1.48
C SER A 241 7.15 2.75 1.96
N HIS A 242 7.14 2.07 3.12
CA HIS A 242 8.32 1.45 3.71
C HIS A 242 8.66 0.08 3.12
N ASN A 243 7.82 -0.49 2.24
CA ASN A 243 8.08 -1.75 1.53
C ASN A 243 8.61 -2.87 2.45
N GLY A 244 7.97 -3.06 3.61
CA GLY A 244 8.34 -4.12 4.55
C GLY A 244 9.51 -3.81 5.48
N ARG A 245 10.12 -2.61 5.40
CA ARG A 245 11.09 -2.13 6.39
C ARG A 245 10.35 -1.64 7.63
N PHE A 246 9.75 -2.58 8.35
CA PHE A 246 9.06 -2.28 9.60
C PHE A 246 10.06 -2.14 10.75
N SER A 247 9.88 -1.07 11.53
CA SER A 247 10.49 -0.95 12.85
C SER A 247 9.57 -0.10 13.72
N PRO A 248 9.14 -0.57 14.91
CA PRO A 248 8.32 0.22 15.83
C PRO A 248 8.89 1.61 16.15
N ALA A 249 10.21 1.76 16.05
CA ALA A 249 10.93 3.01 16.30
C ALA A 249 10.67 4.10 15.24
N ILE A 250 10.35 3.73 14.00
CA ILE A 250 10.16 4.71 12.91
C ILE A 250 8.69 5.07 12.68
N LEU A 251 7.74 4.22 13.12
CA LEU A 251 6.31 4.32 12.78
C LEU A 251 5.60 5.62 13.15
N GLY A 252 6.19 6.39 14.07
CA GLY A 252 5.59 7.58 14.65
C GLY A 252 5.87 8.89 13.93
N ASN A 253 6.66 8.88 12.87
CA ASN A 253 7.14 10.10 12.24
C ASN A 253 6.87 10.10 10.73
N LEU A 254 5.74 10.71 10.33
CA LEU A 254 5.32 10.86 8.93
C LEU A 254 6.40 11.55 8.06
N GLY A 255 7.29 12.34 8.68
CA GLY A 255 8.28 13.15 7.97
C GLY A 255 7.61 14.30 7.21
N ASP A 256 8.12 14.61 6.02
CA ASP A 256 7.55 15.65 5.15
C ASP A 256 6.34 15.11 4.37
N GLU A 257 5.15 15.49 4.83
CA GLU A 257 3.86 15.12 4.22
C GLU A 257 3.72 15.61 2.77
N ALA A 258 4.18 16.83 2.47
CA ALA A 258 4.07 17.40 1.13
C ALA A 258 4.89 16.56 0.13
N THR A 259 6.11 16.20 0.52
CA THR A 259 6.96 15.31 -0.25
C THR A 259 6.36 13.91 -0.40
N LEU A 260 5.77 13.35 0.66
CA LEU A 260 5.11 12.04 0.60
C LEU A 260 3.94 12.04 -0.41
N ARG A 261 3.08 13.05 -0.35
CA ARG A 261 1.94 13.21 -1.26
C ARG A 261 2.39 13.32 -2.72
N MET A 262 3.41 14.15 -2.98
CA MET A 262 4.03 14.28 -4.30
C MET A 262 4.59 12.94 -4.80
N LYS A 263 5.40 12.27 -3.97
CA LYS A 263 5.98 10.96 -4.31
C LYS A 263 4.92 9.92 -4.59
N THR A 264 3.80 9.97 -3.86
CA THR A 264 2.67 9.06 -4.07
C THR A 264 2.01 9.29 -5.42
N ALA A 265 1.72 10.53 -5.78
CA ALA A 265 1.17 10.87 -7.09
C ALA A 265 2.08 10.38 -8.23
N ILE A 266 3.38 10.65 -8.13
CA ILE A 266 4.38 10.20 -9.12
C ILE A 266 4.45 8.68 -9.17
N ARG A 267 4.50 8.00 -8.01
CA ARG A 267 4.56 6.53 -7.92
C ARG A 267 3.40 5.86 -8.64
N ILE A 268 2.20 6.40 -8.53
CA ILE A 268 1.03 5.86 -9.21
C ILE A 268 1.12 6.11 -10.71
N VAL A 269 1.30 7.36 -11.12
CA VAL A 269 1.22 7.75 -12.54
C VAL A 269 2.39 7.21 -13.37
N ALA A 270 3.59 7.22 -12.81
CA ALA A 270 4.81 6.74 -13.47
C ALA A 270 5.00 5.22 -13.33
N SER A 271 4.04 4.50 -12.75
CA SER A 271 4.13 3.06 -12.53
C SER A 271 4.24 2.29 -13.85
N ASP A 272 5.14 1.30 -13.90
CA ASP A 272 5.25 0.37 -15.03
C ASP A 272 4.00 -0.50 -15.23
N TYR A 273 3.13 -0.58 -14.22
CA TYR A 273 1.86 -1.29 -14.32
C TYR A 273 0.74 -0.45 -14.97
N SER A 274 0.98 0.85 -15.20
CA SER A 274 -0.01 1.75 -15.80
C SER A 274 0.01 1.66 -17.32
N GLU A 275 -1.12 1.32 -17.93
CA GLU A 275 -1.35 1.37 -19.38
C GLU A 275 -1.24 2.79 -19.95
N LEU A 276 -1.38 3.82 -19.10
CA LEU A 276 -1.35 5.23 -19.49
C LEU A 276 0.01 5.89 -19.28
N LYS A 277 1.02 5.19 -18.73
CA LYS A 277 2.32 5.77 -18.36
C LYS A 277 2.92 6.63 -19.48
N ALA A 278 3.10 6.05 -20.67
CA ALA A 278 3.71 6.74 -21.81
C ALA A 278 2.90 7.96 -22.28
N LEU A 279 1.56 7.87 -22.24
CA LEU A 279 0.69 8.99 -22.60
C LEU A 279 0.80 10.12 -21.59
N VAL A 280 0.85 9.80 -20.29
CA VAL A 280 0.99 10.81 -19.25
C VAL A 280 2.37 11.44 -19.29
N ASP A 281 3.44 10.67 -19.52
CA ASP A 281 4.79 11.21 -19.70
C ASP A 281 4.85 12.24 -20.84
N LEU A 282 4.23 11.92 -22.00
CA LEU A 282 4.15 12.82 -23.14
C LEU A 282 3.37 14.11 -22.82
N LYS A 283 2.22 13.97 -22.14
CA LYS A 283 1.38 15.12 -21.74
C LYS A 283 2.06 15.98 -20.68
N ALA A 284 2.75 15.37 -19.72
CA ALA A 284 3.50 16.05 -18.69
C ALA A 284 4.64 16.86 -19.30
N GLU A 285 5.37 16.29 -20.26
CA GLU A 285 6.40 17.00 -21.02
C GLU A 285 5.82 18.20 -21.80
N THR A 286 4.66 18.02 -22.42
CA THR A 286 3.98 19.10 -23.16
C THR A 286 3.56 20.24 -22.23
N VAL A 287 2.94 19.90 -21.09
CA VAL A 287 2.56 20.89 -20.07
C VAL A 287 3.80 21.59 -19.54
N TRP A 288 4.84 20.85 -19.19
CA TRP A 288 6.10 21.40 -18.69
C TRP A 288 6.68 22.43 -19.66
N ARG A 289 6.83 22.09 -20.95
CA ARG A 289 7.35 23.02 -21.98
C ARG A 289 6.46 24.24 -22.23
N SER A 290 5.17 24.15 -21.93
CA SER A 290 4.23 25.26 -22.07
C SER A 290 4.22 26.22 -20.88
N LEU A 291 4.85 25.84 -19.76
CA LEU A 291 4.97 26.72 -18.62
C LEU A 291 5.88 27.89 -18.98
N PRO A 292 5.50 29.13 -18.62
CA PRO A 292 6.40 30.26 -18.71
C PRO A 292 7.45 30.11 -17.61
N PHE A 293 8.47 29.28 -17.86
CA PHE A 293 9.73 29.43 -17.15
C PHE A 293 10.32 30.74 -17.64
N LEU A 294 10.13 31.82 -16.87
CA LEU A 294 10.81 33.08 -17.15
C LEU A 294 12.34 32.82 -17.17
N PRO A 295 13.07 33.46 -18.09
CA PRO A 295 14.53 33.41 -18.12
C PRO A 295 15.18 33.90 -16.82
#